data_AF-A0AAW7R0D2-F1
#
_entry.id   AF-A0AAW7R0D2-F1
#
_cell.length_a   1.000
_cell.length_b   1.000
_cell.length_c   1.000
_cell.angle_alpha   90.00
_cell.angle_beta   90.00
_cell.angle_gamma   90.00
#
_symmetry.space_group_name_H-M   'P 1'
#
loop_
_entity.id
_entity.type
_entity.pdbx_description
1 polymer ?
#
loop_
_entity_poly.entity_id
_entity_poly.type
_entity_poly.pdbx_seq_one_letter_code
_entity_poly.pdbx_strand_id
1 'polypeptide(L)' 'MSKTRKLRKVALYRGSEAIMNYSQHATESTAKILHTVRNEFHRNPGLTHAVVTDRNGREWHLGRNLSRLKLIWLTFRVN' A
#
# COMPACT_ATOMS: atom_id res chain seq x y z
N MET A 1 18.50 13.87 -18.41
CA MET A 1 18.38 12.90 -17.29
C MET A 1 16.92 12.79 -16.90
N SER A 2 16.27 11.68 -17.23
CA SER A 2 14.90 11.41 -16.75
C SER A 2 14.95 11.36 -15.23
N LYS A 3 14.31 12.32 -14.55
CA LYS A 3 14.02 12.19 -13.12
C LYS A 3 13.06 11.00 -13.02
N THR A 4 13.59 9.79 -12.79
CA THR A 4 12.77 8.62 -12.47
C THR A 4 12.01 8.97 -11.20
N ARG A 5 10.79 9.51 -11.37
CA ARG A 5 9.92 9.91 -10.28
C ARG A 5 9.72 8.66 -9.45
N LYS A 6 10.29 8.62 -8.24
CA LYS A 6 10.21 7.41 -7.41
C LYS A 6 8.73 7.07 -7.23
N LEU A 7 8.34 5.87 -7.64
CA LEU A 7 6.97 5.38 -7.53
C LEU A 7 6.89 4.49 -6.29
N ARG A 8 5.78 4.58 -5.56
CA ARG A 8 5.40 3.58 -4.57
C ARG A 8 4.48 2.57 -5.25
N LYS A 9 4.77 1.29 -5.11
CA LYS A 9 3.96 0.22 -5.69
C LYS A 9 3.06 -0.35 -4.60
N VAL A 10 1.86 -0.74 -4.98
CA VAL A 10 0.90 -1.40 -4.10
C VAL A 10 0.36 -2.61 -4.82
N ALA A 11 0.46 -3.76 -4.16
CA ALA A 11 -0.09 -5.02 -4.61
C ALA A 11 -1.11 -5.52 -3.59
N LEU A 12 -2.29 -5.92 -4.04
CA LEU A 12 -3.38 -6.43 -3.21
C LEU A 12 -3.57 -7.91 -3.52
N TYR A 13 -3.62 -8.72 -2.47
CA TYR A 13 -3.59 -10.17 -2.56
C TYR A 13 -4.83 -10.81 -1.97
N ARG A 14 -5.31 -11.88 -2.62
CA ARG A 14 -6.28 -12.84 -2.11
C ARG A 14 -5.56 -14.16 -1.91
N GLY A 15 -5.24 -14.50 -0.67
CA GLY A 15 -4.37 -15.64 -0.39
C GLY A 15 -2.99 -15.42 -1.01
N SER A 16 -2.57 -16.30 -1.92
CA SER A 16 -1.31 -16.21 -2.67
C SER A 16 -1.42 -15.45 -4.00
N GLU A 17 -2.63 -15.10 -4.45
CA GLU A 17 -2.84 -14.47 -5.75
C GLU A 17 -2.88 -12.95 -5.66
N ALA A 18 -2.10 -12.27 -6.51
CA ALA A 18 -2.16 -10.83 -6.67
C ALA A 18 -3.38 -10.46 -7.54
N ILE A 19 -4.39 -9.83 -6.93
CA ILE A 19 -5.64 -9.46 -7.60
C ILE A 19 -5.50 -8.08 -8.26
N MET A 20 -4.77 -7.16 -7.63
CA MET A 20 -4.65 -5.79 -8.14
C MET A 20 -3.29 -5.21 -7.81
N ASN A 21 -2.66 -4.63 -8.82
CA ASN A 21 -1.39 -3.92 -8.67
C ASN A 21 -1.55 -2.50 -9.21
N TYR A 22 -1.16 -1.51 -8.43
CA TYR A 22 -1.13 -0.12 -8.88
C TYR A 22 0.13 0.58 -8.36
N SER A 23 0.57 1.58 -9.11
CA SER A 23 1.72 2.41 -8.74
C SER A 23 1.23 3.84 -8.51
N GLN A 24 1.65 4.45 -7.42
CA GLN A 24 1.38 5.85 -7.13
C GLN A 24 2.68 6.64 -7.08
N HIS A 25 2.63 7.91 -7.47
CA HIS A 25 3.78 8.79 -7.38
C HIS A 25 4.15 9.00 -5.89
N ALA A 26 5.45 8.94 -5.56
CA ALA A 26 5.91 9.14 -4.18
C ALA A 26 5.65 10.56 -3.63
N THR A 27 5.28 11.51 -4.49
CA THR A 27 4.80 12.83 -4.10
C THR A 27 3.38 12.81 -3.52
N GLU A 28 2.60 11.75 -3.77
CA GLU A 28 1.31 11.56 -3.11
C GLU A 28 1.50 11.16 -1.64
N SER A 29 0.58 11.64 -0.80
CA SER A 29 0.59 11.35 0.63
C SER A 29 0.47 9.85 0.88
N THR A 30 1.36 9.31 1.71
CA THR A 30 1.29 7.91 2.17
C THR A 30 -0.05 7.60 2.84
N ALA A 31 -0.64 8.58 3.53
CA ALA A 31 -1.96 8.41 4.14
C ALA A 31 -3.03 8.06 3.10
N LYS A 32 -2.97 8.69 1.91
CA LYS A 32 -3.91 8.42 0.83
C LYS A 32 -3.77 6.99 0.30
N ILE A 33 -2.54 6.49 0.13
CA ILE A 33 -2.28 5.09 -0.25
C ILE A 33 -2.95 4.14 0.74
N LEU A 34 -2.67 4.35 2.02
CA LEU A 34 -3.15 3.49 3.10
C LEU A 34 -4.68 3.55 3.26
N HIS A 35 -5.28 4.72 3.05
CA HIS A 35 -6.73 4.86 2.96
C HIS A 35 -7.32 4.12 1.75
N THR A 36 -6.70 4.22 0.58
CA THR A 36 -7.15 3.48 -0.62
C THR A 36 -7.07 1.97 -0.38
N VAL A 37 -5.96 1.46 0.13
CA VAL A 37 -5.80 0.04 0.50
C VAL A 37 -6.90 -0.39 1.47
N ARG A 38 -7.18 0.43 2.49
CA ARG A 38 -8.26 0.15 3.44
C ARG A 38 -9.62 0.11 2.77
N ASN A 39 -9.92 1.05 1.87
CA ASN A 39 -11.18 1.07 1.14
C ASN A 39 -11.31 -0.17 0.24
N GLU A 40 -10.24 -0.60 -0.42
CA GLU A 40 -10.22 -1.82 -1.22
C GLU A 40 -10.47 -3.07 -0.37
N PHE A 41 -9.91 -3.15 0.84
CA PHE A 41 -10.25 -4.23 1.79
C PHE A 41 -11.72 -4.24 2.24
N HIS A 42 -12.38 -3.06 2.29
CA HIS A 42 -13.81 -3.00 2.60
C HIS A 42 -14.67 -3.37 1.38
N ARG A 43 -14.26 -2.96 0.18
CA ARG A 43 -14.96 -3.27 -1.08
C ARG A 43 -14.86 -4.74 -1.46
N ASN A 44 -13.68 -5.34 -1.29
CA ASN A 44 -13.41 -6.71 -1.65
C ASN A 44 -13.10 -7.55 -0.40
N PRO A 45 -14.10 -8.23 0.20
CA PRO A 45 -13.89 -9.06 1.39
C PRO A 45 -13.00 -10.29 1.12
N GLY A 46 -12.75 -10.64 -0.15
CA GLY A 46 -11.80 -11.69 -0.52
C GLY A 46 -10.33 -11.26 -0.45
N LEU A 47 -10.02 -9.97 -0.29
CA LEU A 47 -8.64 -9.54 -0.13
C LEU A 47 -8.13 -9.89 1.28
N THR A 48 -6.93 -10.45 1.35
CA THR A 48 -6.32 -10.96 2.57
C THR A 48 -5.26 -10.01 3.12
N HIS A 49 -4.42 -9.49 2.23
CA HIS A 49 -3.34 -8.58 2.56
C HIS A 49 -2.95 -7.72 1.36
N ALA A 50 -2.17 -6.68 1.63
CA ALA A 50 -1.59 -5.78 0.64
C ALA A 50 -0.09 -5.67 0.91
N VAL A 51 0.70 -5.50 -0.13
CA VAL A 51 2.13 -5.22 -0.04
C VAL A 51 2.35 -3.84 -0.62
N VAL A 52 2.84 -2.93 0.20
CA VAL A 52 3.20 -1.57 -0.23
C VAL A 52 4.71 -1.50 -0.32
N THR A 53 5.22 -1.31 -1.53
CA THR A 53 6.65 -1.09 -1.78
C THR A 53 6.90 0.41 -1.82
N ASP A 54 7.73 0.89 -0.89
CA ASP A 54 8.14 2.29 -0.82
C ASP A 54 9.16 2.66 -1.91
N ARG A 55 9.44 3.96 -2.05
CA ARG A 55 10.41 4.54 -2.98
C ARG A 55 11.84 4.00 -2.84
N ASN A 56 12.16 3.42 -1.69
CA ASN A 56 13.45 2.82 -1.38
C ASN A 56 13.46 1.30 -1.62
N GLY A 57 12.40 0.73 -2.20
CA GLY A 57 12.25 -0.71 -2.43
C GLY A 57 11.87 -1.49 -1.17
N ARG A 58 11.55 -0.82 -0.06
CA ARG A 58 11.10 -1.48 1.19
C ARG A 58 9.65 -1.91 1.08
N GLU A 59 9.38 -3.17 1.38
CA GLU A 59 8.03 -3.74 1.32
C GLU A 59 7.37 -3.75 2.70
N TRP A 60 6.11 -3.33 2.72
CA TRP A 60 5.29 -3.25 3.92
C TRP A 60 4.04 -4.09 3.74
N HIS A 61 3.94 -5.16 4.52
CA HIS A 61 2.82 -6.08 4.47
C HIS A 61 1.69 -5.59 5.36
N LEU A 62 0.54 -5.34 4.76
CA LEU A 62 -0.67 -4.83 5.38
C LEU A 62 -1.74 -5.91 5.35
N GLY A 63 -1.99 -6.57 6.48
CA GLY A 63 -3.15 -7.46 6.60
C GLY A 63 -4.47 -6.69 6.59
N ARG A 64 -5.55 -7.34 6.15
CA ARG A 64 -6.92 -6.78 6.19
C ARG A 64 -7.32 -6.25 7.58
N ASN A 65 -6.93 -6.95 8.64
CA ASN A 65 -7.24 -6.60 10.03
C ASN A 65 -6.30 -5.53 10.62
N LEU A 66 -5.76 -4.63 9.79
CA LEU A 66 -4.86 -3.59 10.28
C LEU A 66 -5.60 -2.63 11.22
N SER A 67 -5.09 -2.53 12.45
CA SER A 67 -5.57 -1.53 13.39
C SER A 67 -5.30 -0.11 12.85
N ARG A 68 -6.20 0.83 13.19
CA ARG A 68 -6.04 2.24 12.81
C ARG A 68 -4.71 2.83 13.31
N LEU A 69 -4.26 2.40 14.49
CA LEU A 69 -2.97 2.81 15.05
C LEU A 69 -1.79 2.34 14.19
N LYS A 70 -1.82 1.10 13.67
CA LYS A 70 -0.78 0.59 12.79
C LYS A 70 -0.75 1.32 11.45
N LEU A 71 -1.92 1.72 10.91
CA LEU A 71 -2.03 2.57 9.72
C LEU A 71 -1.37 3.95 9.94
N ILE A 72 -1.69 4.62 11.05
CA ILE A 72 -1.09 5.91 11.40
C ILE A 72 0.42 5.76 11.56
N TRP A 73 0.88 4.73 12.27
CA TRP A 73 2.30 4.49 12.43
C TRP A 73 3.02 4.25 11.09
N LEU A 74 2.40 3.52 10.17
CA LEU A 74 2.92 3.31 8.82
C LEU A 74 2.96 4.61 8.00
N THR A 75 2.03 5.55 8.19
CA THR A 75 2.13 6.85 7.51
C THR A 75 3.40 7.61 7.86
N PHE A 76 3.91 7.47 9.09
CA PHE A 76 5.17 8.09 9.50
C PHE A 76 6.41 7.29 9.09
N ARG A 77 6.27 5.97 8.86
CA ARG A 77 7.40 5.07 8.58
C ARG A 77 7.63 4.82 7.09
N VAL A 78 6.59 4.92 6.27
CA VAL A 78 6.66 4.82 4.81
C VAL A 78 6.85 6.24 4.25
N ASN A 79 8.12 6.65 4.10
CA ASN A 79 8.52 7.97 3.59
C ASN A 79 9.44 7.87 2.38
#